data_AF-A0A3R5TF91-F1
#
_entry.id   AF-A0A3R5TF91-F1
#
_cell.length_a   1.000
_cell.length_b   1.000
_cell.length_c   1.000
_cell.angle_alpha   90.00
_cell.angle_beta   90.00
_cell.angle_gamma   90.00
#
_symmetry.space_group_name_H-M   'P 1'
#
loop_
_entity.id
_entity.type
_entity.pdbx_description
1 polymer ?
#
loop_
_entity_poly.entity_id
_entity_poly.type
_entity_poly.pdbx_seq_one_letter_code
_entity_poly.pdbx_strand_id
1 'polypeptide(L)' 'LIENGADVDSKNEEEQTPLHLAADNGRTNCVRELLSADHSAANDEDENSNTPLHLAALSGHSKVANLLLTNGADVSAR' A
#
# COMPACT_ATOMS: atom_id res chain seq x y z
N LEU A 1 -2.11 17.11 -1.29
CA LEU A 1 -3.06 16.55 -0.31
C LEU A 1 -2.33 16.17 0.98
N ILE A 2 -1.35 15.25 0.91
CA ILE A 2 -0.53 14.84 2.06
C ILE A 2 0.10 16.04 2.78
N GLU A 3 0.77 16.94 2.06
CA GLU A 3 1.37 18.17 2.64
C GLU A 3 0.35 19.13 3.28
N ASN A 4 -0.94 18.95 3.01
CA ASN A 4 -2.03 19.74 3.59
C ASN A 4 -2.77 18.97 4.70
N GLY A 5 -2.17 17.90 5.23
CA GLY A 5 -2.73 17.13 6.35
C GLY A 5 -3.80 16.11 5.97
N ALA A 6 -3.81 15.63 4.72
CA ALA A 6 -4.65 14.49 4.37
C ALA A 6 -4.18 13.25 5.15
N ASP A 7 -5.13 12.51 5.72
CA ASP A 7 -4.88 11.24 6.39
C ASP A 7 -4.53 10.17 5.35
N VAL A 8 -3.32 9.63 5.42
CA VAL A 8 -2.81 8.60 4.48
C VAL A 8 -3.20 7.19 4.90
N ASP A 9 -3.69 7.01 6.13
CA ASP A 9 -4.08 5.73 6.72
C ASP A 9 -5.60 5.56 6.73
N SER A 10 -6.34 6.51 6.14
CA SER A 10 -7.80 6.47 6.05
C SER A 10 -8.26 5.20 5.34
N LYS A 11 -9.20 4.45 5.93
CA LYS A 11 -9.75 3.23 5.35
C LYS A 11 -11.08 3.48 4.64
N ASN A 12 -11.31 2.80 3.51
CA ASN A 12 -12.62 2.73 2.86
C ASN A 12 -13.52 1.64 3.52
N GLU A 13 -14.67 1.33 2.91
CA GLU A 13 -15.61 0.32 3.41
C GLU A 13 -15.03 -1.11 3.41
N GLU A 14 -14.05 -1.40 2.57
CA GLU A 14 -13.33 -2.69 2.47
C GLU A 14 -12.06 -2.71 3.34
N GLU A 15 -11.93 -1.77 4.27
CA GLU A 15 -10.73 -1.54 5.09
C GLU A 15 -9.44 -1.21 4.33
N GLN A 16 -9.54 -0.86 3.04
CA GLN A 16 -8.38 -0.54 2.21
C GLN A 16 -7.90 0.89 2.45
N THR A 17 -6.60 1.04 2.63
CA THR A 17 -5.92 2.34 2.69
C THR A 17 -5.62 2.87 1.27
N PRO A 18 -5.31 4.18 1.11
CA PRO A 18 -4.76 4.71 -0.14
C PRO A 18 -3.59 3.89 -0.70
N LEU A 19 -2.78 3.27 0.15
CA LEU A 19 -1.65 2.44 -0.28
C LEU A 19 -2.10 1.12 -0.92
N HIS A 20 -3.14 0.47 -0.40
CA HIS A 20 -3.77 -0.69 -1.05
C HIS A 20 -4.22 -0.36 -2.46
N LEU A 21 -5.00 0.71 -2.61
CA LEU A 21 -5.55 1.13 -3.91
C LEU A 21 -4.45 1.53 -4.90
N ALA A 22 -3.43 2.26 -4.43
CA ALA A 22 -2.29 2.64 -5.26
C ALA A 22 -1.48 1.42 -5.70
N ALA A 23 -1.35 0.42 -4.82
CA ALA A 23 -0.63 -0.80 -5.10
C ALA A 23 -1.34 -1.69 -6.12
N ASP A 24 -2.65 -1.89 -5.94
CA ASP A 24 -3.52 -2.63 -6.86
C ASP A 24 -3.56 -2.00 -8.27
N ASN A 25 -3.50 -0.67 -8.35
CA ASN A 25 -3.53 0.07 -9.61
C ASN A 25 -2.14 0.38 -10.20
N GLY A 26 -1.06 -0.13 -9.60
CA GLY A 26 0.30 0.01 -10.14
C GLY A 26 0.86 1.44 -10.08
N ARG A 27 0.30 2.30 -9.23
CA ARG A 27 0.62 3.74 -9.15
C ARG A 27 1.93 3.97 -8.39
N THR A 28 3.06 3.61 -9.02
CA THR A 28 4.38 3.59 -8.38
C THR A 28 4.76 4.92 -7.68
N ASN A 29 4.45 6.07 -8.29
CA ASN A 29 4.75 7.37 -7.67
C ASN A 29 3.89 7.61 -6.43
N CYS A 30 2.59 7.29 -6.49
CA CYS A 30 1.71 7.41 -5.33
C CYS A 30 2.15 6.50 -4.18
N VAL A 31 2.51 5.25 -4.49
CA VAL A 31 3.07 4.30 -3.51
C VAL A 31 4.31 4.89 -2.82
N ARG A 32 5.22 5.53 -3.57
CA ARG A 32 6.41 6.16 -2.99
C ARG A 32 6.07 7.31 -2.05
N GLU A 33 5.18 8.20 -2.47
CA GLU A 33 4.78 9.35 -1.65
C GLU A 33 4.05 8.89 -0.38
N LEU A 34 3.17 7.90 -0.48
CA LEU A 34 2.43 7.34 0.65
C LEU A 34 3.37 6.65 1.66
N LEU A 35 4.30 5.80 1.18
CA LEU A 35 5.32 5.17 2.05
C LEU A 35 6.25 6.18 2.72
N SER A 36 6.50 7.32 2.06
CA SER A 36 7.32 8.39 2.64
C SER A 36 6.57 9.14 3.75
N ALA A 37 5.24 9.15 3.70
CA ALA A 37 4.38 9.78 4.69
C ALA A 37 4.14 8.86 5.90
N ASP A 38 3.85 7.58 5.67
CA ASP A 38 3.86 6.54 6.69
C ASP A 38 4.51 5.24 6.17
N HIS A 39 5.51 4.77 6.90
CA HIS A 39 6.22 3.54 6.56
C HIS A 39 5.50 2.29 7.09
N SER A 40 4.66 2.40 8.14
CA SER A 40 3.96 1.22 8.68
C SER A 40 2.85 0.70 7.76
N ALA A 41 2.24 1.58 6.96
CA ALA A 41 1.15 1.25 6.04
C ALA A 41 1.47 0.11 5.05
N ALA A 42 2.75 -0.20 4.81
CA ALA A 42 3.17 -1.30 3.93
C ALA A 42 2.64 -2.68 4.36
N ASN A 43 2.25 -2.83 5.64
CA ASN A 43 1.77 -4.07 6.25
C ASN A 43 0.33 -3.99 6.75
N ASP A 44 -0.40 -2.91 6.43
CA ASP A 44 -1.81 -2.85 6.77
C ASP A 44 -2.59 -3.94 6.04
N GLU A 45 -3.61 -4.46 6.71
CA GLU A 45 -4.53 -5.46 6.17
C GLU A 45 -5.88 -4.81 5.82
N ASP A 46 -6.42 -5.20 4.67
CA ASP A 46 -7.81 -4.96 4.28
C ASP A 46 -8.76 -6.01 4.90
N GLU A 47 -10.05 -5.93 4.60
CA GLU A 47 -11.07 -6.83 5.18
C GLU A 47 -10.84 -8.32 4.87
N ASN A 48 -10.04 -8.61 3.84
CA ASN A 48 -9.72 -9.94 3.35
C ASN A 48 -8.30 -10.36 3.76
N SER A 49 -7.68 -9.65 4.71
CA SER A 49 -6.28 -9.81 5.12
C SER A 49 -5.26 -9.66 3.98
N ASN A 50 -5.63 -8.98 2.88
CA ASN A 50 -4.64 -8.60 1.89
C ASN A 50 -3.87 -7.39 2.40
N THR A 51 -2.59 -7.36 2.06
CA THR A 51 -1.72 -6.21 2.25
C THR A 51 -1.52 -5.50 0.90
N PRO A 52 -0.96 -4.28 0.86
CA PRO A 52 -0.62 -3.66 -0.42
C PRO A 52 0.29 -4.54 -1.29
N LEU A 53 1.13 -5.39 -0.68
CA LEU A 53 1.98 -6.34 -1.40
C LEU A 53 1.16 -7.45 -2.06
N HIS A 54 0.14 -7.99 -1.38
CA HIS A 54 -0.78 -8.97 -1.94
C HIS A 54 -1.47 -8.43 -3.20
N LEU A 55 -2.03 -7.21 -3.12
CA LEU A 55 -2.71 -6.59 -4.24
C LEU A 55 -1.76 -6.27 -5.41
N ALA A 56 -0.57 -5.73 -5.12
CA ALA A 56 0.44 -5.50 -6.16
C ALA A 56 0.87 -6.79 -6.88
N ALA A 57 1.01 -7.89 -6.14
CA ALA A 57 1.37 -9.19 -6.70
C ALA A 57 0.22 -9.79 -7.53
N LEU A 58 -1.01 -9.74 -7.01
CA LEU A 58 -2.22 -10.20 -7.70
C LEU A 58 -2.41 -9.48 -9.04
N SER A 59 -2.24 -8.15 -9.05
CA SER A 59 -2.41 -7.30 -10.24
C SER A 59 -1.17 -7.23 -11.14
N GLY A 60 -0.09 -7.96 -10.82
CA GLY A 60 1.10 -8.11 -11.67
C GLY A 60 2.01 -6.87 -11.69
N HIS A 61 1.94 -6.01 -10.68
CA HIS A 61 2.69 -4.76 -10.61
C HIS A 61 4.06 -4.92 -9.94
N SER A 62 4.98 -5.64 -10.61
CA SER A 62 6.30 -5.99 -10.06
C SER A 62 7.13 -4.81 -9.56
N LYS A 63 6.99 -3.62 -10.17
CA LYS A 63 7.71 -2.42 -9.71
C LYS A 63 7.19 -1.91 -8.37
N VAL A 64 5.87 -1.96 -8.16
CA VAL A 64 5.23 -1.61 -6.89
C VAL A 64 5.61 -2.66 -5.84
N ALA A 65 5.51 -3.94 -6.17
CA ALA A 65 5.86 -5.02 -5.24
C ALA A 65 7.31 -4.88 -4.73
N ASN A 66 8.27 -4.62 -5.64
CA ASN A 66 9.66 -4.36 -5.25
C ASN A 66 9.82 -3.12 -4.35
N LEU A 67 9.04 -2.07 -4.63
CA LEU A 67 9.07 -0.85 -3.82
C LEU A 67 8.54 -1.10 -2.41
N LEU A 68 7.43 -1.83 -2.27
CA LEU A 68 6.86 -2.23 -0.98
C LEU A 68 7.85 -3.11 -0.18
N LEU A 69 8.46 -4.11 -0.83
CA LEU A 69 9.47 -4.97 -0.20
C LEU A 69 10.69 -4.18 0.30
N THR A 70 11.14 -3.20 -0.48
CA THR A 70 12.27 -2.32 -0.09
C THR A 70 11.91 -1.42 1.11
N ASN A 71 10.62 -1.19 1.35
CA ASN A 71 10.11 -0.39 2.46
C ASN A 71 9.52 -1.26 3.59
N GLY A 72 9.89 -2.54 3.68
CA GLY A 72 9.59 -3.37 4.84
C GLY A 72 8.24 -4.07 4.82
N ALA A 73 7.61 -4.23 3.65
CA ALA A 73 6.47 -5.13 3.51
C ALA A 73 6.86 -6.59 3.83
N ASP A 74 6.08 -7.24 4.69
CA ASP A 74 6.25 -8.63 5.08
C ASP A 74 5.75 -9.57 3.98
N VAL A 75 6.68 -10.33 3.40
CA VAL A 75 6.38 -11.34 2.38
C VAL A 75 5.58 -12.52 2.92
N SER A 76 5.51 -12.67 4.25
CA SER A 76 4.83 -13.76 4.95
C SER A 76 3.50 -13.37 5.60
N ALA A 77 3.02 -12.14 5.36
CA ALA A 77 1.68 -11.72 5.73
C ALA A 77 0.63 -12.71 5.17
N ARG A 78 -0.46 -12.92 5.91
CA ARG A 78 -1.36 -14.08 5.76
C ARG A 78 -2.80 -13.71 5.48
#